data_AF-A0A9E3SGM1-F1
#
_entry.id   AF-A0A9E3SGM1-F1
#
_cell.length_a   1.000
_cell.length_b   1.000
_cell.length_c   1.000
_cell.angle_alpha   90.00
_cell.angle_beta   90.00
_cell.angle_gamma   90.00
#
_symmetry.space_group_name_H-M   'P 1'
#
loop_
_entity.id
_entity.type
_entity.pdbx_description
1 polymer ?
#
loop_
_entity_poly.entity_id
_entity_poly.type
_entity_poly.pdbx_seq_one_letter_code
_entity_poly.pdbx_strand_id
1 'polypeptide(L)'
;IGAACHLPMIVIPEMFNKVPVTYDRIIRLIISSMVKRKLLGIEYGVAIVSEGVFHFMTDEEIEGSGVNFTYDEHGHPELGNVSKAHIYNMMLQHKLKEINMNIKSRPVEIGYEVRCVSPTAFDLMYCGLLGYGVKELFDHGVSGAMVTSNPAGEASPLYLKDVADEFGKVKPRLVNMDGEKAKMVFNNGMQYLSEEDYEGAKKYLENPEEYDFRKILNWE
;
A
#
# COMPACT_ATOMS: atom_id res chain seq x y z
N ILE A 1 -3.37 -7.68 -4.39
CA ILE A 1 -2.44 -7.67 -5.55
C ILE A 1 -1.04 -8.08 -5.10
N GLY A 2 -0.32 -7.25 -4.34
CA GLY A 2 1.09 -7.54 -3.96
C GLY A 2 1.35 -8.94 -3.41
N ALA A 3 0.61 -9.35 -2.39
CA ALA A 3 0.79 -10.66 -1.77
C ALA A 3 0.46 -11.83 -2.73
N ALA A 4 -0.59 -11.70 -3.53
CA ALA A 4 -1.02 -12.72 -4.49
C ALA A 4 -0.02 -12.88 -5.66
N CYS A 5 0.70 -11.82 -6.01
CA CYS A 5 1.74 -11.84 -7.02
C CYS A 5 3.14 -12.15 -6.45
N HIS A 6 3.24 -12.45 -5.14
CA HIS A 6 4.52 -12.69 -4.45
C HIS A 6 5.55 -11.57 -4.66
N LEU A 7 5.09 -10.32 -4.60
CA LEU A 7 5.98 -9.18 -4.80
C LEU A 7 6.95 -9.04 -3.62
N PRO A 8 8.25 -8.82 -3.86
CA PRO A 8 9.27 -8.74 -2.81
C PRO A 8 9.05 -7.59 -1.83
N MET A 9 8.37 -6.51 -2.27
CA MET A 9 8.06 -5.37 -1.41
C MET A 9 6.62 -4.90 -1.61
N ILE A 10 5.90 -4.78 -0.49
CA ILE A 10 4.52 -4.28 -0.42
C ILE A 10 4.51 -3.18 0.63
N VAL A 11 4.10 -1.98 0.24
CA VAL A 11 4.01 -0.82 1.14
C VAL A 11 2.56 -0.36 1.22
N ILE A 12 2.02 -0.33 2.44
CA ILE A 12 0.65 0.14 2.75
C ILE A 12 0.70 1.12 3.93
N PRO A 13 -0.25 2.05 4.07
CA PRO A 13 -0.24 3.01 5.18
C PRO A 13 -0.22 2.35 6.56
N GLU A 14 -0.98 1.28 6.73
CA GLU A 14 -1.19 0.63 8.03
C GLU A 14 0.08 0.02 8.63
N MET A 15 1.10 -0.26 7.81
CA MET A 15 2.37 -0.79 8.31
C MET A 15 3.17 0.25 9.12
N PHE A 16 2.90 1.54 8.92
CA PHE A 16 3.51 2.64 9.65
C PHE A 16 2.76 2.90 10.97
N ASN A 17 2.52 1.84 11.75
CA ASN A 17 1.73 1.90 13.00
C ASN A 17 2.53 2.38 14.22
N LYS A 18 3.86 2.47 14.12
CA LYS A 18 4.78 2.92 15.19
C LYS A 18 5.64 4.13 14.80
N VAL A 19 5.51 4.60 13.56
CA VAL A 19 6.31 5.71 12.98
C VAL A 19 5.44 6.48 11.98
N PRO A 20 5.72 7.77 11.69
CA PRO A 20 5.04 8.48 10.62
C PRO A 20 5.40 7.89 9.25
N VAL A 21 4.47 8.01 8.30
CA VAL A 21 4.72 7.73 6.88
C VAL A 21 5.63 8.84 6.35
N THR A 22 6.73 8.48 5.68
CA THR A 22 7.61 9.45 5.01
C THR A 22 8.12 8.90 3.68
N TYR A 23 8.48 9.78 2.75
CA TYR A 23 9.10 9.37 1.49
C TYR A 23 10.40 8.59 1.72
N ASP A 24 11.27 9.09 2.60
CA ASP A 24 12.54 8.44 2.92
C ASP A 24 12.35 6.99 3.37
N ARG A 25 11.40 6.74 4.30
CA ARG A 25 11.11 5.39 4.78
C ARG A 25 10.61 4.49 3.65
N ILE A 26 9.69 4.98 2.81
CA ILE A 26 9.18 4.19 1.67
C ILE A 26 10.32 3.84 0.70
N ILE A 27 11.18 4.80 0.35
CA ILE A 27 12.31 4.57 -0.54
C ILE A 27 13.32 3.58 0.07
N ARG A 28 13.63 3.71 1.37
CA ARG A 28 14.51 2.77 2.09
C ARG A 28 13.93 1.37 2.14
N LEU A 29 12.61 1.20 2.32
CA LEU A 29 11.93 -0.10 2.23
C LEU A 29 12.08 -0.70 0.82
N ILE A 30 11.90 0.10 -0.24
CA ILE A 30 12.10 -0.37 -1.62
C ILE A 30 13.55 -0.81 -1.84
N ILE A 31 14.53 0.01 -1.45
CA ILE A 31 15.97 -0.30 -1.58
C ILE A 31 16.34 -1.55 -0.77
N SER A 32 15.78 -1.71 0.43
CA SER A 32 15.91 -2.91 1.26
C SER A 32 15.62 -4.18 0.45
N SER A 33 14.51 -4.19 -0.28
CA SER A 33 14.15 -5.32 -1.14
C SER A 33 15.07 -5.50 -2.35
N MET A 34 15.55 -4.40 -2.93
CA MET A 34 16.49 -4.45 -4.06
C MET A 34 17.82 -5.09 -3.65
N VAL A 35 18.37 -4.68 -2.51
CA VAL A 35 19.64 -5.22 -1.99
C VAL A 35 19.47 -6.67 -1.55
N LYS A 36 18.39 -7.01 -0.82
CA LYS A 36 18.09 -8.40 -0.47
C LYS A 36 18.06 -9.31 -1.70
N ARG A 37 17.40 -8.87 -2.78
CA ARG A 37 17.33 -9.64 -4.02
C ARG A 37 18.68 -9.80 -4.71
N LYS A 38 19.53 -8.76 -4.70
CA LYS A 38 20.91 -8.87 -5.19
C LYS A 38 21.74 -9.89 -4.40
N LEU A 39 21.59 -9.94 -3.08
CA LEU A 39 22.25 -10.95 -2.25
C LEU A 39 21.81 -12.38 -2.60
N LEU A 40 20.54 -12.54 -3.00
CA LEU A 40 19.99 -13.79 -3.50
C LEU A 40 20.34 -14.10 -4.97
N GLY A 41 21.13 -13.23 -5.64
CA GLY A 41 21.48 -13.38 -7.06
C GLY A 41 20.33 -13.07 -8.03
N ILE A 42 19.32 -12.32 -7.59
CA ILE A 42 18.14 -11.98 -8.39
C ILE A 42 18.17 -10.49 -8.78
N GLU A 43 18.31 -10.22 -10.07
CA GLU A 43 18.58 -8.87 -10.62
C GLU A 43 17.34 -8.09 -11.09
N TYR A 44 16.14 -8.57 -10.80
CA TYR A 44 14.87 -7.93 -11.16
C TYR A 44 13.87 -8.02 -10.01
N GLY A 45 12.83 -7.18 -10.00
CA GLY A 45 11.77 -7.23 -9.00
C GLY A 45 10.70 -6.16 -9.22
N VAL A 46 9.64 -6.21 -8.40
CA VAL A 46 8.57 -5.21 -8.40
C VAL A 46 8.26 -4.86 -6.95
N ALA A 47 8.25 -3.57 -6.63
CA ALA A 47 7.69 -3.06 -5.39
C ALA A 47 6.31 -2.46 -5.69
N ILE A 48 5.32 -2.76 -4.84
CA ILE A 48 4.00 -2.15 -4.93
C ILE A 48 3.77 -1.24 -3.74
N VAL A 49 3.30 -0.03 -4.02
CA VAL A 49 3.01 1.00 -3.01
C VAL A 49 1.55 1.36 -3.16
N SER A 50 0.79 1.26 -2.06
CA SER A 50 -0.62 1.64 -2.03
C SER A 50 -0.78 3.14 -2.25
N GLU A 51 -1.72 3.57 -3.09
CA GLU A 51 -2.03 4.99 -3.27
C GLU A 51 -2.30 5.70 -1.93
N GLY A 52 -2.90 4.97 -0.97
CA GLY A 52 -3.27 5.51 0.33
C GLY A 52 -2.12 6.16 1.10
N VAL A 53 -0.85 5.78 0.86
CA VAL A 53 0.29 6.36 1.60
C VAL A 53 0.47 7.85 1.30
N PHE A 54 0.06 8.31 0.12
CA PHE A 54 0.13 9.73 -0.24
C PHE A 54 -0.79 10.60 0.62
N HIS A 55 -1.91 10.06 1.13
CA HIS A 55 -2.82 10.83 1.99
C HIS A 55 -2.27 11.09 3.39
N PHE A 56 -1.19 10.41 3.78
CA PHE A 56 -0.56 10.55 5.09
C PHE A 56 0.72 11.40 5.03
N MET A 57 1.08 11.92 3.86
CA MET A 57 2.23 12.79 3.66
C MET A 57 1.83 14.25 3.83
N THR A 58 2.67 15.04 4.49
CA THR A 58 2.47 16.49 4.63
C THR A 58 2.96 17.23 3.39
N ASP A 59 2.45 18.43 3.13
CA ASP A 59 2.92 19.29 2.05
C ASP A 59 4.42 19.61 2.19
N GLU A 60 4.92 19.69 3.43
CA GLU A 60 6.34 19.87 3.75
C GLU A 60 7.22 18.70 3.27
N GLU A 61 6.74 17.46 3.40
CA GLU A 61 7.44 16.29 2.86
C GLU A 61 7.44 16.26 1.33
N ILE A 62 6.35 16.74 0.74
CA ILE A 62 6.18 16.87 -0.70
C ILE A 62 7.17 17.91 -1.23
N GLU A 63 7.24 19.10 -0.63
CA GLU A 63 8.20 20.15 -1.00
C GLU A 63 9.66 19.73 -0.74
N GLY A 64 9.93 19.06 0.39
CA GLY A 64 11.27 18.57 0.76
C GLY A 64 11.82 17.48 -0.16
N SER A 65 10.99 16.87 -1.00
CA SER A 65 11.42 15.84 -1.96
C SER A 65 12.22 16.36 -3.16
N GLY A 66 12.29 17.69 -3.34
CA GLY A 66 12.99 18.32 -4.46
C GLY A 66 12.32 18.13 -5.83
N VAL A 67 11.08 17.62 -5.85
CA VAL A 67 10.25 17.55 -7.06
C VAL A 67 9.64 18.93 -7.32
N ASN A 68 9.93 19.53 -8.48
CA ASN A 68 9.25 20.75 -8.91
C ASN A 68 7.81 20.43 -9.31
N PHE A 69 6.86 20.65 -8.40
CA PHE A 69 5.44 20.60 -8.71
C PHE A 69 5.02 21.88 -9.47
N THR A 70 4.05 21.77 -10.38
CA THR A 70 3.29 22.94 -10.81
C THR A 70 2.43 23.38 -9.62
N TYR A 71 2.23 24.69 -9.42
CA TYR A 71 1.42 25.22 -8.33
C TYR A 71 0.16 25.86 -8.91
N ASP A 72 -0.98 25.72 -8.22
CA ASP A 72 -2.24 26.36 -8.60
C ASP A 72 -2.20 27.88 -8.35
N GLU A 73 -3.28 28.58 -8.72
CA GLU A 73 -3.41 30.05 -8.53
C GLU A 73 -3.37 30.49 -7.05
N HIS A 74 -3.46 29.56 -6.11
CA HIS A 74 -3.42 29.79 -4.66
C HIS A 74 -2.08 29.42 -4.03
N GLY A 75 -1.12 28.91 -4.82
CA GLY A 75 0.21 28.52 -4.34
C GLY A 75 0.27 27.13 -3.72
N HIS A 76 -0.69 26.25 -4.00
CA HIS A 76 -0.62 24.84 -3.61
C HIS A 76 -0.08 23.98 -4.76
N PRO A 77 0.77 22.98 -4.49
CA PRO A 77 1.27 22.09 -5.54
C PRO A 77 0.13 21.27 -6.17
N GLU A 78 0.01 21.29 -7.50
CA GLU A 78 -0.93 20.53 -8.33
C GLU A 78 -0.55 19.04 -8.37
N LEU A 79 -0.68 18.38 -7.23
CA LEU A 79 -0.40 16.95 -7.05
C LEU A 79 -1.36 16.05 -7.82
N GLY A 80 -2.53 16.58 -8.24
CA GLY A 80 -3.56 15.84 -8.95
C GLY A 80 -3.20 15.47 -10.40
N ASN A 81 -2.28 16.21 -11.03
CA ASN A 81 -1.93 16.05 -12.45
C ASN A 81 -0.69 15.17 -12.69
N VAL A 82 0.07 14.85 -11.64
CA VAL A 82 1.31 14.08 -11.73
C VAL A 82 1.08 12.66 -11.21
N SER A 83 1.53 11.66 -11.98
CA SER A 83 1.46 10.27 -11.56
C SER A 83 2.24 10.05 -10.25
N LYS A 84 1.53 9.55 -9.24
CA LYS A 84 2.08 9.19 -7.93
C LYS A 84 3.23 8.19 -8.04
N ALA A 85 3.10 7.23 -8.95
CA ALA A 85 4.16 6.25 -9.24
C ALA A 85 5.40 6.93 -9.83
N HIS A 86 5.22 7.94 -10.69
CA HIS A 86 6.33 8.69 -11.27
C HIS A 86 7.13 9.45 -10.22
N ILE A 87 6.44 10.10 -9.27
CA ILE A 87 7.04 10.82 -8.15
C ILE A 87 7.95 9.89 -7.33
N TYR A 88 7.43 8.74 -6.87
CA TYR A 88 8.24 7.75 -6.14
C TYR A 88 9.43 7.25 -6.95
N ASN A 89 9.24 6.99 -8.24
CA ASN A 89 10.31 6.50 -9.09
C ASN A 89 11.43 7.54 -9.25
N MET A 90 11.10 8.83 -9.32
CA MET A 90 12.11 9.89 -9.39
C MET A 90 12.93 9.98 -8.09
N MET A 91 12.27 9.95 -6.94
CA MET A 91 12.95 9.96 -5.63
C MET A 91 13.82 8.71 -5.43
N LEU A 92 13.30 7.54 -5.82
CA LEU A 92 14.07 6.29 -5.81
C LEU A 92 15.33 6.41 -6.67
N GLN A 93 15.21 6.93 -7.89
CA GLN A 93 16.34 7.13 -8.80
C GLN A 93 17.36 8.14 -8.24
N HIS A 94 16.90 9.19 -7.56
CA HIS A 94 17.78 10.12 -6.85
C HIS A 94 18.55 9.40 -5.75
N LYS A 95 17.86 8.68 -4.87
CA LYS A 95 18.47 7.94 -3.76
C LYS A 95 19.45 6.87 -4.23
N LEU A 96 19.10 6.13 -5.28
CA LEU A 96 19.98 5.14 -5.91
C LEU A 96 21.29 5.76 -6.41
N LYS A 97 21.25 6.98 -6.96
CA LYS A 97 22.47 7.71 -7.38
C LYS A 97 23.32 8.12 -6.18
N GLU A 98 22.70 8.62 -5.10
CA GLU A 98 23.43 9.00 -3.87
C GLU A 98 24.23 7.82 -3.30
N ILE A 99 23.64 6.62 -3.29
CA ILE A 99 24.28 5.40 -2.80
C ILE A 99 25.09 4.65 -3.86
N ASN A 100 25.36 5.27 -5.02
CA ASN A 100 26.13 4.70 -6.13
C ASN A 100 25.60 3.36 -6.67
N MET A 101 24.29 3.12 -6.60
CA MET A 101 23.65 1.93 -7.15
C MET A 101 23.01 2.22 -8.51
N ASN A 102 23.52 1.59 -9.57
CA ASN A 102 22.95 1.71 -10.91
C ASN A 102 21.86 0.64 -11.17
N ILE A 103 20.63 0.94 -10.77
CA ILE A 103 19.44 0.10 -11.05
C ILE A 103 18.43 0.90 -11.87
N LYS A 104 17.98 0.35 -13.00
CA LYS A 104 16.89 0.93 -13.79
C LYS A 104 15.55 0.61 -13.13
N SER A 105 14.76 1.63 -12.81
CA SER A 105 13.37 1.48 -12.37
C SER A 105 12.41 2.20 -13.32
N ARG A 106 11.19 1.69 -13.43
CA ARG A 106 10.13 2.26 -14.25
C ARG A 106 8.85 2.36 -13.43
N PRO A 107 8.17 3.52 -13.43
CA PRO A 107 6.90 3.66 -12.73
C PRO A 107 5.79 2.96 -13.52
N VAL A 108 4.88 2.31 -12.81
CA VAL A 108 3.61 1.81 -13.33
C VAL A 108 2.55 2.18 -12.30
N GLU A 109 1.50 2.86 -12.75
CA GLU A 109 0.35 3.21 -11.94
C GLU A 109 -0.82 2.32 -12.36
N ILE A 110 -1.48 1.70 -11.37
CA ILE A 110 -2.58 0.75 -11.61
C ILE A 110 -3.82 1.23 -10.87
N GLY A 111 -4.88 1.56 -11.62
CA GLY A 111 -6.14 2.07 -11.07
C GLY A 111 -7.31 1.83 -12.01
N TYR A 112 -7.51 2.70 -13.00
CA TYR A 112 -8.67 2.66 -13.90
C TYR A 112 -8.79 1.32 -14.66
N GLU A 113 -7.66 0.77 -15.09
CA GLU A 113 -7.61 -0.48 -15.83
C GLU A 113 -8.09 -1.68 -15.02
N VAL A 114 -7.98 -1.66 -13.69
CA VAL A 114 -8.49 -2.74 -12.82
C VAL A 114 -9.91 -2.50 -12.34
N ARG A 115 -10.41 -1.26 -12.41
CA ARG A 115 -11.79 -0.91 -12.04
C ARG A 115 -12.80 -1.23 -13.14
N CYS A 116 -12.35 -1.27 -14.39
CA CYS A 116 -13.21 -1.43 -15.57
C CYS A 116 -13.06 -2.79 -16.27
N VAL A 117 -12.48 -3.79 -15.60
CA VAL A 117 -12.44 -5.16 -16.12
C VAL A 117 -13.79 -5.84 -15.99
N SER A 118 -14.06 -6.83 -16.85
CA SER A 118 -15.22 -7.69 -16.68
C SER A 118 -15.16 -8.44 -15.33
N PRO A 119 -16.25 -8.48 -14.56
CA PRO A 119 -16.28 -9.16 -13.27
C PRO A 119 -16.03 -10.67 -13.41
N THR A 120 -15.41 -11.27 -12.40
CA THR A 120 -15.21 -12.72 -12.35
C THR A 120 -16.52 -13.44 -11.99
N ALA A 121 -16.54 -14.78 -12.11
CA ALA A 121 -17.69 -15.57 -11.66
C ALA A 121 -18.02 -15.36 -10.17
N PHE A 122 -16.99 -15.14 -9.34
CA PHE A 122 -17.16 -14.79 -7.93
C PHE A 122 -17.87 -13.44 -7.77
N ASP A 123 -17.39 -12.41 -8.48
CA ASP A 123 -17.98 -11.06 -8.40
C ASP A 123 -19.42 -11.04 -8.90
N LEU A 124 -19.71 -11.75 -10.01
CA LEU A 124 -21.06 -11.87 -10.56
C LEU A 124 -22.03 -12.50 -9.56
N MET A 125 -21.63 -13.62 -8.95
CA MET A 125 -22.45 -14.30 -7.95
C MET A 125 -22.63 -13.45 -6.69
N TYR A 126 -21.53 -12.89 -6.17
CA TYR A 126 -21.57 -12.07 -4.95
C TYR A 126 -22.43 -10.81 -5.13
N CYS A 127 -22.28 -10.07 -6.24
CA CYS A 127 -23.11 -8.92 -6.55
C CYS A 127 -24.59 -9.29 -6.76
N GLY A 128 -24.85 -10.46 -7.36
CA GLY A 128 -26.21 -11.01 -7.48
C GLY A 128 -26.83 -11.28 -6.11
N LEU A 129 -26.10 -11.96 -5.21
CA LEU A 129 -26.51 -12.22 -3.82
C LEU A 129 -26.79 -10.93 -3.05
N LEU A 130 -25.94 -9.89 -3.20
CA LEU A 130 -26.19 -8.60 -2.58
C LEU A 130 -27.51 -7.98 -3.08
N GLY A 131 -27.78 -8.06 -4.40
CA GLY A 131 -29.04 -7.58 -4.98
C GLY A 131 -30.27 -8.34 -4.49
N TYR A 132 -30.19 -9.68 -4.40
CA TYR A 132 -31.27 -10.50 -3.85
C TYR A 132 -31.48 -10.22 -2.36
N GLY A 133 -30.39 -10.10 -1.60
CA GLY A 133 -30.44 -9.76 -0.17
C GLY A 133 -31.05 -8.38 0.10
N VAL A 134 -30.87 -7.40 -0.78
CA VAL A 134 -31.59 -6.11 -0.69
C VAL A 134 -33.09 -6.33 -0.73
N LYS A 135 -33.57 -7.15 -1.67
CA LYS A 135 -35.01 -7.44 -1.81
C LYS A 135 -35.55 -8.16 -0.57
N GLU A 136 -34.87 -9.19 -0.10
CA GLU A 136 -35.30 -9.94 1.09
C GLU A 136 -35.36 -9.04 2.33
N LEU A 137 -34.32 -8.25 2.58
CA LEU A 137 -34.29 -7.36 3.74
C LEU A 137 -35.34 -6.26 3.64
N PHE A 138 -35.59 -5.73 2.44
CA PHE A 138 -36.66 -4.77 2.20
C PHE A 138 -38.05 -5.35 2.50
N ASP A 139 -38.34 -6.58 2.07
CA ASP A 139 -39.62 -7.24 2.33
C ASP A 139 -39.84 -7.52 3.82
N HIS A 140 -38.77 -7.75 4.57
CA HIS A 140 -38.80 -7.85 6.03
C HIS A 140 -38.88 -6.48 6.74
N GLY A 141 -39.00 -5.37 6.00
CA GLY A 141 -39.13 -4.03 6.56
C GLY A 141 -37.84 -3.44 7.13
N VAL A 142 -36.68 -4.00 6.77
CA VAL A 142 -35.38 -3.49 7.24
C VAL A 142 -35.03 -2.19 6.50
N SER A 143 -34.61 -1.18 7.26
CA SER A 143 -34.19 0.13 6.74
C SER A 143 -32.94 0.63 7.47
N GLY A 144 -32.18 1.53 6.83
CA GLY A 144 -30.96 2.11 7.40
C GLY A 144 -29.80 1.13 7.55
N ALA A 145 -29.71 0.11 6.68
CA ALA A 145 -28.68 -0.91 6.70
C ALA A 145 -28.07 -1.15 5.31
N MET A 146 -26.81 -1.57 5.29
CA MET A 146 -26.16 -2.16 4.12
C MET A 146 -26.40 -3.67 4.12
N VAL A 147 -26.48 -4.27 2.95
CA VAL A 147 -26.57 -5.73 2.80
C VAL A 147 -25.18 -6.33 2.84
N THR A 148 -25.01 -7.40 3.61
CA THR A 148 -23.82 -8.23 3.62
C THR A 148 -24.20 -9.65 3.24
N SER A 149 -23.32 -10.35 2.54
CA SER A 149 -23.47 -11.79 2.28
C SER A 149 -22.24 -12.50 2.81
N ASN A 150 -22.44 -13.54 3.61
CA ASN A 150 -21.34 -14.40 4.03
C ASN A 150 -20.98 -15.41 2.91
N PRO A 151 -19.89 -16.21 3.06
CA PRO A 151 -19.51 -17.21 2.07
C PRO A 151 -20.54 -18.33 1.83
N ALA A 152 -21.49 -18.52 2.75
CA ALA A 152 -22.60 -19.46 2.58
C ALA A 152 -23.77 -18.87 1.76
N GLY A 153 -23.71 -17.57 1.43
CA GLY A 153 -24.75 -16.86 0.68
C GLY A 153 -25.87 -16.28 1.57
N GLU A 154 -25.70 -16.30 2.88
CA GLU A 154 -26.70 -15.77 3.82
C GLU A 154 -26.64 -14.23 3.82
N ALA A 155 -27.75 -13.60 3.46
CA ALA A 155 -27.90 -12.15 3.51
C ALA A 155 -28.16 -11.70 4.95
N SER A 156 -27.46 -10.65 5.40
CA SER A 156 -27.64 -10.07 6.73
C SER A 156 -27.51 -8.55 6.69
N PRO A 157 -28.30 -7.82 7.51
CA PRO A 157 -28.21 -6.38 7.58
C PRO A 157 -27.01 -5.95 8.43
N LEU A 158 -26.22 -5.02 7.90
CA LEU A 158 -25.22 -4.27 8.65
C LEU A 158 -25.74 -2.84 8.81
N TYR A 159 -26.25 -2.51 10.00
CA TYR A 159 -26.88 -1.19 10.21
C TYR A 159 -25.85 -0.07 10.16
N LEU A 160 -26.22 1.04 9.50
CA LEU A 160 -25.33 2.19 9.35
C LEU A 160 -24.92 2.78 10.71
N LYS A 161 -25.83 2.78 11.69
CA LYS A 161 -25.57 3.24 13.06
C LYS A 161 -24.46 2.46 13.78
N ASP A 162 -24.22 1.21 13.38
CA ASP A 162 -23.23 0.33 14.02
C ASP A 162 -21.82 0.54 13.45
N VAL A 163 -21.71 1.21 12.29
CA VAL A 163 -20.46 1.42 11.56
C VAL A 163 -20.13 2.90 11.31
N ALA A 164 -21.08 3.80 11.61
CA ALA A 164 -20.89 5.23 11.50
C ALA A 164 -20.21 5.82 12.76
N ASP A 165 -19.55 6.95 12.58
CA ASP A 165 -19.12 7.81 13.68
C ASP A 165 -20.27 8.70 14.21
N GLU A 166 -19.96 9.56 15.17
CA GLU A 166 -20.90 10.50 15.80
C GLU A 166 -21.51 11.49 14.81
N PHE A 167 -20.88 11.67 13.64
CA PHE A 167 -21.34 12.56 12.55
C PHE A 167 -22.09 11.80 11.45
N GLY A 168 -22.33 10.50 11.62
CA GLY A 168 -23.03 9.65 10.65
C GLY A 168 -22.15 9.18 9.49
N LYS A 169 -20.83 9.39 9.53
CA LYS A 169 -19.91 8.96 8.47
C LYS A 169 -19.44 7.53 8.73
N VAL A 170 -19.59 6.65 7.74
CA VAL A 170 -19.12 5.26 7.82
C VAL A 170 -17.60 5.23 7.98
N LYS A 171 -17.12 4.55 9.02
CA LYS A 171 -15.69 4.42 9.31
C LYS A 171 -15.03 3.44 8.33
N PRO A 172 -13.93 3.81 7.65
CA PRO A 172 -13.17 2.88 6.82
C PRO A 172 -12.61 1.72 7.65
N ARG A 173 -12.65 0.51 7.10
CA ARG A 173 -11.99 -0.66 7.68
C ARG A 173 -10.58 -0.80 7.10
N LEU A 174 -9.58 -0.44 7.89
CA LEU A 174 -8.17 -0.54 7.53
C LEU A 174 -7.63 -1.97 7.68
N VAL A 175 -6.46 -2.24 7.12
CA VAL A 175 -5.75 -3.51 7.32
C VAL A 175 -5.38 -3.68 8.79
N ASN A 176 -5.81 -4.80 9.39
CA ASN A 176 -5.39 -5.17 10.73
C ASN A 176 -3.97 -5.78 10.70
N MET A 177 -2.97 -5.01 11.09
CA MET A 177 -1.57 -5.43 11.14
C MET A 177 -1.29 -6.52 12.18
N ASP A 178 -2.10 -6.60 13.23
CA ASP A 178 -2.00 -7.67 14.23
C ASP A 178 -2.66 -8.98 13.79
N GLY A 179 -3.42 -8.94 12.68
CA GLY A 179 -4.09 -10.09 12.12
C GLY A 179 -3.12 -11.10 11.49
N GLU A 180 -3.46 -12.39 11.63
CA GLU A 180 -2.65 -13.51 11.11
C GLU A 180 -2.28 -13.35 9.63
N LYS A 181 -3.24 -12.94 8.79
CA LYS A 181 -2.99 -12.75 7.35
C LYS A 181 -1.91 -11.69 7.09
N ALA A 182 -1.95 -10.56 7.79
CA ALA A 182 -0.95 -9.51 7.65
C ALA A 182 0.41 -10.03 8.11
N LYS A 183 0.48 -10.62 9.31
CA LYS A 183 1.70 -11.22 9.85
C LYS A 183 2.32 -12.24 8.89
N MET A 184 1.53 -13.15 8.31
CA MET A 184 2.02 -14.13 7.34
C MET A 184 2.62 -13.47 6.10
N VAL A 185 1.95 -12.46 5.54
CA VAL A 185 2.42 -11.76 4.34
C VAL A 185 3.71 -10.98 4.63
N PHE A 186 3.74 -10.17 5.69
CA PHE A 186 4.88 -9.30 5.98
C PHE A 186 6.08 -10.07 6.53
N ASN A 187 5.89 -11.11 7.36
CA ASN A 187 7.01 -11.86 7.92
C ASN A 187 7.58 -12.92 6.96
N ASN A 188 6.76 -13.50 6.07
CA ASN A 188 7.18 -14.66 5.26
C ASN A 188 7.05 -14.44 3.75
N GLY A 189 6.24 -13.48 3.31
CA GLY A 189 5.94 -13.28 1.89
C GLY A 189 6.81 -12.25 1.18
N MET A 190 7.56 -11.45 1.94
CA MET A 190 8.36 -10.34 1.44
C MET A 190 9.87 -10.64 1.52
N GLN A 191 10.65 -9.89 0.75
CA GLN A 191 12.10 -10.01 0.70
C GLN A 191 12.70 -8.65 0.99
N TYR A 192 13.28 -8.50 2.18
CA TYR A 192 13.89 -7.27 2.65
C TYR A 192 15.15 -7.59 3.47
N LEU A 193 15.96 -6.57 3.75
CA LEU A 193 17.11 -6.69 4.62
C LEU A 193 16.70 -6.86 6.08
N SER A 194 17.38 -7.79 6.72
CA SER A 194 17.37 -8.05 8.15
C SER A 194 18.81 -8.06 8.68
N GLU A 195 19.01 -8.17 9.98
CA GLU A 195 20.35 -8.17 10.60
C GLU A 195 21.30 -9.22 10.02
N GLU A 196 20.77 -10.37 9.61
CA GLU A 196 21.55 -11.46 8.98
C GLU A 196 22.16 -11.06 7.63
N ASP A 197 21.58 -10.07 6.96
CA ASP A 197 22.01 -9.62 5.64
C ASP A 197 23.09 -8.53 5.67
N TYR A 198 23.37 -7.94 6.84
CA TYR A 198 24.19 -6.72 6.93
C TYR A 198 25.59 -6.90 6.36
N GLU A 199 26.28 -8.00 6.69
CA GLU A 199 27.62 -8.27 6.17
C GLU A 199 27.64 -8.37 4.64
N GLY A 200 26.63 -9.00 4.04
CA GLY A 200 26.49 -9.05 2.58
C GLY A 200 26.11 -7.70 1.99
N ALA A 201 25.20 -6.98 2.64
CA ALA A 201 24.68 -5.70 2.20
C ALA A 201 25.72 -4.58 2.21
N LYS A 202 26.77 -4.67 3.03
CA LYS A 202 27.94 -3.74 3.03
C LYS A 202 28.62 -3.60 1.67
N LYS A 203 28.43 -4.57 0.76
CA LYS A 203 28.90 -4.48 -0.63
C LYS A 203 28.16 -3.39 -1.45
N TYR A 204 26.95 -3.04 -1.03
CA TYR A 204 26.04 -2.14 -1.74
C TYR A 204 25.68 -0.89 -0.94
N LEU A 205 25.74 -0.94 0.38
CA LEU A 205 25.31 0.12 1.30
C LEU A 205 26.39 0.37 2.35
N GLU A 206 26.67 1.63 2.68
CA GLU A 206 27.63 1.98 3.76
C GLU A 206 27.08 1.58 5.14
N ASN A 207 25.80 1.88 5.41
CA ASN A 207 25.10 1.58 6.66
C ASN A 207 23.84 0.71 6.39
N PRO A 208 23.97 -0.62 6.21
CA PRO A 208 22.83 -1.50 5.91
C PRO A 208 21.67 -1.46 6.92
N GLU A 209 21.96 -1.15 8.18
CA GLU A 209 20.99 -1.03 9.26
C GLU A 209 19.96 0.09 9.03
N GLU A 210 20.32 1.11 8.24
CA GLU A 210 19.36 2.14 7.81
C GLU A 210 18.34 1.57 6.82
N TYR A 211 18.65 0.46 6.14
CA TYR A 211 17.76 -0.16 5.16
C TYR A 211 17.07 -1.40 5.73
N ASP A 212 17.19 -1.66 7.03
CA ASP A 212 16.52 -2.78 7.68
C ASP A 212 15.02 -2.52 7.81
N PHE A 213 14.22 -3.47 7.32
CA PHE A 213 12.76 -3.33 7.29
C PHE A 213 12.14 -3.09 8.66
N ARG A 214 12.57 -3.84 9.68
CA ARG A 214 12.01 -3.73 11.04
C ARG A 214 12.44 -2.43 11.68
N LYS A 215 13.70 -2.02 11.51
CA LYS A 215 14.20 -0.73 12.05
C LYS A 215 13.53 0.47 11.40
N ILE A 216 13.28 0.42 10.09
CA ILE A 216 12.52 1.48 9.37
C ILE A 216 11.10 1.61 9.92
N LEU A 217 10.46 0.53 10.35
CA LEU A 217 9.07 0.58 10.84
C LEU A 217 8.98 0.66 12.37
N ASN A 218 10.11 0.62 13.07
CA ASN A 218 10.19 0.44 14.52
C ASN A 218 9.45 -0.83 15.00
N TRP A 219 9.51 -1.90 14.20
CA TRP A 219 8.95 -3.20 14.52
C TRP A 219 9.94 -4.04 15.34
N GLU A 220 9.40 -4.90 16.20
CA GLU A 220 10.17 -5.89 16.97
C GLU A 220 10.45 -7.13 16.12
#